data_AF-A0A9X2JYS5-F1
#
_entry.id   AF-A0A9X2JYS5-F1
#
_cell.length_a   1.000
_cell.length_b   1.000
_cell.length_c   1.000
_cell.angle_alpha   90.00
_cell.angle_beta   90.00
_cell.angle_gamma   90.00
#
_symmetry.space_group_name_H-M   'P 1'
#
loop_
_entity.id
_entity.type
_entity.pdbx_description
1 polymer ?
#
loop_
_entity_poly.entity_id
_entity_poly.type
_entity_poly.pdbx_seq_one_letter_code
_entity_poly.pdbx_strand_id
1 'polypeptide(L)'
;MGLRQSAEKTRISHIDEGLDFLGWRIQRHRKRGTDLSYVYTYPSKKALRAVMGKVKLRCDRIDTNQPLAVLLRSLVSLLRGWTTYFRPGVSHATFHYLSHYTWQCVMRWLRRKHPKAGWRHLRRRYCQGRWWPADGRVTLFDPAAVTTTRYRYRGNKIPTPWSST
;
A
#
# COMPACT_ATOMS: atom_id res chain seq x y z
N MET A 1 6.76 -5.10 -38.04
CA MET A 1 6.90 -4.46 -36.71
C MET A 1 8.39 -4.31 -36.40
N GLY A 2 8.90 -3.09 -36.20
CA GLY A 2 10.34 -2.76 -36.08
C GLY A 2 10.85 -2.52 -34.64
N LEU A 3 10.28 -3.19 -33.64
CA LEU A 3 10.71 -3.06 -32.24
C LEU A 3 11.64 -4.22 -31.85
N ARG A 4 12.69 -3.93 -31.07
CA ARG A 4 13.61 -4.93 -30.49
C ARG A 4 13.44 -4.97 -28.97
N GLN A 5 13.51 -6.17 -28.40
CA GLN A 5 13.43 -6.34 -26.95
C GLN A 5 14.69 -5.82 -26.25
N SER A 6 14.51 -5.24 -25.07
CA SER A 6 15.62 -4.83 -24.21
C SER A 6 16.10 -6.04 -23.41
N ALA A 7 17.30 -6.55 -23.72
CA ALA A 7 17.89 -7.70 -23.04
C ALA A 7 18.02 -7.49 -21.51
N GLU A 8 18.22 -6.24 -21.07
CA GLU A 8 18.30 -5.89 -19.64
C GLU A 8 16.95 -6.05 -18.91
N LYS A 9 15.83 -5.83 -19.59
CA LYS A 9 14.49 -5.85 -19.00
C LYS A 9 13.77 -7.19 -19.18
N THR A 10 14.25 -8.01 -20.12
CA THR A 10 13.67 -9.32 -20.42
C THR A 10 14.43 -10.42 -19.68
N ARG A 11 13.77 -11.10 -18.74
CA ARG A 11 14.31 -12.27 -18.07
C ARG A 11 13.26 -13.38 -17.99
N ILE A 12 13.67 -14.60 -18.30
CA ILE A 12 12.92 -15.82 -17.97
C ILE A 12 13.25 -16.18 -16.52
N SER A 13 12.23 -16.29 -15.67
CA SER A 13 12.38 -16.64 -14.25
C SER A 13 11.43 -17.76 -13.89
N HIS A 14 11.86 -18.63 -12.98
CA HIS A 14 11.00 -19.69 -12.48
C HIS A 14 9.91 -19.09 -11.57
N ILE A 15 8.72 -19.69 -11.55
CA ILE A 15 7.57 -19.16 -10.78
C ILE A 15 7.83 -19.13 -9.26
N ASP A 16 8.73 -20.00 -8.78
CA ASP A 16 9.17 -20.01 -7.37
C ASP A 16 10.16 -18.89 -7.05
N GLU A 17 10.96 -18.46 -8.03
CA GLU A 17 11.78 -17.25 -7.88
C GLU A 17 10.87 -16.04 -7.81
N GLY A 18 9.83 -16.01 -8.64
CA GLY A 18 8.84 -14.95 -8.74
C GLY A 18 9.31 -13.72 -9.51
N LEU A 19 8.36 -12.98 -10.07
CA LEU A 19 8.61 -11.83 -10.94
C LEU A 19 7.87 -10.56 -10.48
N ASP A 20 8.46 -9.40 -10.77
CA ASP A 20 7.84 -8.11 -10.51
C ASP A 20 7.23 -7.54 -11.79
N PHE A 21 5.92 -7.32 -11.82
CA PHE A 21 5.21 -6.78 -12.99
C PHE A 21 4.14 -5.78 -12.58
N LEU A 22 4.14 -4.58 -13.16
CA LEU A 22 3.21 -3.49 -12.84
C LEU A 22 3.09 -3.19 -11.33
N GLY A 23 4.18 -3.38 -10.57
CA GLY A 23 4.18 -3.18 -9.12
C GLY A 23 3.61 -4.35 -8.31
N TRP A 24 3.23 -5.45 -8.95
CA TRP A 24 2.90 -6.72 -8.32
C TRP A 24 4.13 -7.62 -8.26
N ARG A 25 4.27 -8.35 -7.16
CA ARG A 25 5.11 -9.53 -7.03
C ARG A 25 4.23 -10.75 -7.29
N ILE A 26 4.59 -11.54 -8.29
CA ILE A 26 3.91 -12.78 -8.67
C ILE A 26 4.85 -13.93 -8.34
N GLN A 27 4.48 -14.78 -7.39
CA GLN A 27 5.35 -15.86 -6.91
C GLN A 27 4.52 -17.05 -6.42
N ARG A 28 4.97 -18.28 -6.74
CA ARG A 28 4.39 -19.49 -6.17
C ARG A 28 4.91 -19.70 -4.75
N HIS A 29 3.99 -19.95 -3.83
CA HIS A 29 4.31 -20.31 -2.45
C HIS A 29 3.51 -21.54 -2.04
N ARG A 30 4.12 -22.38 -1.20
CA ARG A 30 3.42 -23.46 -0.51
C ARG A 30 2.45 -22.85 0.51
N LYS A 31 1.18 -23.24 0.47
CA LYS A 31 0.20 -22.84 1.48
C LYS A 31 0.60 -23.48 2.80
N ARG A 32 0.79 -22.64 3.82
CA ARG A 32 1.19 -23.07 5.17
C ARG A 32 0.28 -24.19 5.70
N GLY A 33 0.88 -25.26 6.21
CA GLY A 33 0.17 -26.41 6.77
C GLY A 33 -0.41 -27.38 5.72
N THR A 34 -0.05 -27.24 4.44
CA THR A 34 -0.49 -28.15 3.37
C THR A 34 0.65 -28.42 2.39
N ASP A 35 0.54 -29.46 1.55
CA ASP A 35 1.42 -29.71 0.40
C ASP A 35 1.01 -28.93 -0.87
N LEU A 36 -0.09 -28.17 -0.79
CA LEU A 36 -0.62 -27.41 -1.92
C LEU A 36 0.18 -26.12 -2.13
N SER A 37 0.44 -25.80 -3.40
CA SER A 37 1.13 -24.57 -3.80
C SER A 37 0.23 -23.71 -4.68
N TYR A 38 0.23 -22.40 -4.41
CA TYR A 38 -0.58 -21.43 -5.14
C TYR A 38 0.30 -20.27 -5.62
N VAL A 39 -0.13 -19.62 -6.70
CA VAL A 39 0.49 -18.37 -7.16
C VAL A 39 -0.13 -17.22 -6.39
N TYR A 40 0.71 -16.50 -5.64
CA TYR A 40 0.32 -15.32 -4.89
C TYR A 40 0.70 -14.07 -5.67
N THR A 41 -0.23 -13.12 -5.71
CA THR A 41 -0.01 -11.77 -6.22
C THR A 41 -0.14 -10.77 -5.07
N TYR A 42 0.93 -10.05 -4.76
CA TYR A 42 0.95 -9.05 -3.69
C TYR A 42 1.77 -7.84 -4.12
N PRO A 43 1.63 -6.67 -3.47
CA PRO A 43 2.39 -5.49 -3.87
C PRO A 43 3.89 -5.75 -3.74
N SER A 44 4.65 -5.38 -4.76
CA SER A 44 6.10 -5.59 -4.75
C SER A 44 6.78 -4.67 -3.73
N LYS A 45 7.95 -5.09 -3.23
CA LYS A 45 8.74 -4.27 -2.30
C LYS A 45 9.07 -2.91 -2.90
N LYS A 46 9.31 -2.84 -4.22
CA LYS A 46 9.54 -1.59 -4.96
C LYS A 46 8.31 -0.68 -4.91
N ALA A 47 7.12 -1.22 -5.18
CA ALA A 47 5.88 -0.44 -5.13
C ALA A 47 5.57 0.08 -3.71
N LEU A 48 5.78 -0.76 -2.69
CA LEU A 48 5.63 -0.35 -1.29
C LEU A 48 6.60 0.77 -0.90
N ARG A 49 7.89 0.63 -1.23
CA ARG A 49 8.91 1.66 -0.95
C ARG A 49 8.56 2.98 -1.64
N ALA A 50 8.04 2.94 -2.87
CA ALA A 50 7.64 4.13 -3.60
C ALA A 50 6.50 4.89 -2.90
N VAL A 51 5.46 4.19 -2.41
CA VAL A 51 4.36 4.87 -1.68
C VAL A 51 4.82 5.35 -0.30
N MET A 52 5.65 4.59 0.41
CA MET A 52 6.24 5.03 1.68
C MET A 52 7.07 6.29 1.50
N GLY A 53 7.89 6.36 0.44
CA GLY A 53 8.65 7.55 0.10
C GLY A 53 7.75 8.77 -0.12
N LYS A 54 6.62 8.61 -0.82
CA LYS A 54 5.62 9.68 -1.01
C LYS A 54 4.97 10.12 0.30
N VAL A 55 4.64 9.17 1.19
CA VAL A 55 4.07 9.46 2.52
C VAL A 55 5.07 10.27 3.34
N LYS A 56 6.31 9.80 3.45
CA LYS A 56 7.38 10.48 4.16
C LYS A 56 7.60 11.89 3.61
N LEU A 57 7.75 12.02 2.30
CA LEU A 57 7.98 13.30 1.63
C LEU A 57 6.90 14.33 1.95
N ARG A 58 5.63 13.93 1.99
CA ARG A 58 4.52 14.84 2.33
C ARG A 58 4.53 15.25 3.79
N CYS A 59 4.86 14.32 4.69
CA CYS A 59 5.03 14.65 6.10
C CYS A 59 6.24 15.58 6.31
N ASP A 60 7.31 15.42 5.54
CA ASP A 60 8.52 16.22 5.69
C ASP A 60 8.36 17.63 5.08
N ARG A 61 7.67 17.76 3.94
CA ARG A 61 7.48 19.04 3.23
C ARG A 61 6.39 19.94 3.81
N ILE A 62 5.39 19.38 4.48
CA ILE A 62 4.33 20.21 5.06
C ILE A 62 4.86 20.95 6.27
N ASP A 63 4.81 22.27 6.19
CA ASP A 63 5.22 23.17 7.25
C ASP A 63 4.41 22.94 8.52
N THR A 64 5.06 23.08 9.68
CA THR A 64 4.44 22.84 10.98
C THR A 64 3.40 23.88 11.34
N ASN A 65 3.35 25.04 10.71
CA ASN A 65 2.27 26.02 10.93
C ASN A 65 0.95 25.57 10.31
N GLN A 66 0.99 24.71 9.29
CA GLN A 66 -0.21 24.24 8.62
C GLN A 66 -1.10 23.37 9.53
N PRO A 67 -2.44 23.40 9.37
CA PRO A 67 -3.34 22.50 10.07
C PRO A 67 -3.07 21.02 9.74
N LEU A 68 -3.31 20.11 10.69
CA LEU A 68 -3.14 18.67 10.46
C LEU A 68 -4.05 18.20 9.31
N ALA A 69 -5.26 18.75 9.20
CA ALA A 69 -6.21 18.46 8.13
C ALA A 69 -5.60 18.61 6.71
N VAL A 70 -4.66 19.54 6.50
CA VAL A 70 -3.98 19.72 5.21
C VAL A 70 -3.11 18.51 4.88
N LEU A 71 -2.30 18.06 5.84
CA LEU A 71 -1.50 16.84 5.71
C LEU A 71 -2.38 15.61 5.50
N LEU A 72 -3.44 15.46 6.31
CA LEU A 72 -4.32 14.30 6.24
C LEU A 72 -5.02 14.20 4.88
N ARG A 73 -5.57 15.29 4.33
CA ARG A 73 -6.21 15.27 3.01
C ARG A 73 -5.27 14.79 1.90
N SER A 74 -4.02 15.25 1.93
CA SER A 74 -3.01 14.82 0.96
C SER A 74 -2.72 13.31 1.08
N LEU A 75 -2.53 12.81 2.31
CA LEU A 75 -2.28 11.40 2.58
C LEU A 75 -3.47 10.51 2.21
N VAL A 76 -4.69 10.92 2.57
CA VAL A 76 -5.94 10.18 2.29
C VAL A 76 -6.07 9.90 0.79
N SER A 77 -5.90 10.91 -0.07
CA SER A 77 -6.02 10.74 -1.52
C SER A 77 -5.03 9.71 -2.08
N LEU A 78 -3.77 9.77 -1.66
CA LEU A 78 -2.74 8.81 -2.10
C LEU A 78 -3.00 7.41 -1.62
N LEU A 79 -3.27 7.26 -0.32
CA LEU A 79 -3.43 5.94 0.29
C LEU A 79 -4.67 5.26 -0.28
N ARG A 80 -5.79 5.98 -0.40
CA ARG A 80 -7.03 5.46 -0.98
C ARG A 80 -6.83 4.98 -2.41
N GLY A 81 -6.15 5.75 -3.25
CA GLY A 81 -5.84 5.34 -4.63
C GLY A 81 -4.94 4.10 -4.65
N TRP A 82 -3.88 4.10 -3.86
CA TRP A 82 -2.91 3.00 -3.81
C TRP A 82 -3.53 1.70 -3.28
N THR A 83 -4.32 1.77 -2.21
CA THR A 83 -5.02 0.59 -1.68
C THR A 83 -6.09 0.09 -2.62
N THR A 84 -6.76 0.96 -3.38
CA THR A 84 -7.75 0.55 -4.39
C THR A 84 -7.09 -0.25 -5.50
N TYR A 85 -5.93 0.21 -6.00
CA TYR A 85 -5.17 -0.50 -7.03
C TYR A 85 -4.73 -1.90 -6.56
N PHE A 86 -4.19 -1.99 -5.34
CA PHE A 86 -3.68 -3.26 -4.80
C PHE A 86 -4.75 -4.12 -4.11
N ARG A 87 -6.01 -3.67 -4.02
CA ARG A 87 -7.11 -4.38 -3.36
C ARG A 87 -7.38 -5.80 -3.90
N PRO A 88 -7.25 -6.08 -5.21
CA PRO A 88 -7.58 -7.40 -5.77
C PRO A 88 -6.59 -8.52 -5.44
N GLY A 89 -5.42 -8.21 -4.87
CA GLY A 89 -4.39 -9.21 -4.54
C GLY A 89 -4.30 -9.50 -3.04
N VAL A 90 -3.27 -10.27 -2.67
CA VAL A 90 -2.94 -10.65 -1.29
C VAL A 90 -2.18 -9.52 -0.59
N SER A 91 -2.87 -8.39 -0.41
CA SER A 91 -2.25 -7.13 0.02
C SER A 91 -2.44 -6.82 1.51
N HIS A 92 -3.12 -7.68 2.27
CA HIS A 92 -3.50 -7.42 3.66
C HIS A 92 -2.28 -7.10 4.55
N ALA A 93 -1.26 -7.96 4.53
CA ALA A 93 -0.04 -7.74 5.31
C ALA A 93 0.67 -6.43 4.92
N THR A 94 0.71 -6.12 3.62
CA THR A 94 1.30 -4.88 3.11
C THR A 94 0.51 -3.65 3.55
N PHE A 95 -0.82 -3.74 3.57
CA PHE A 95 -1.69 -2.65 4.01
C PHE A 95 -1.53 -2.37 5.50
N HIS A 96 -1.46 -3.40 6.34
CA HIS A 96 -1.14 -3.25 7.76
C HIS A 96 0.21 -2.57 7.99
N TYR A 97 1.24 -3.00 7.26
CA TYR A 97 2.56 -2.37 7.35
C TYR A 97 2.52 -0.90 6.93
N LEU A 98 1.85 -0.58 5.81
CA LEU A 98 1.72 0.78 5.32
C LEU A 98 0.91 1.66 6.29
N SER A 99 -0.13 1.12 6.92
CA SER A 99 -0.94 1.80 7.93
C SER A 99 -0.09 2.24 9.12
N HIS A 100 0.65 1.29 9.72
CA HIS A 100 1.55 1.58 10.82
C HIS A 100 2.63 2.60 10.44
N TYR A 101 3.27 2.43 9.27
CA TYR A 101 4.27 3.38 8.77
C TYR A 101 3.71 4.80 8.61
N THR A 102 2.54 4.91 7.99
CA THR A 102 1.87 6.21 7.78
C THR A 102 1.55 6.88 9.11
N TRP A 103 1.00 6.12 10.06
CA TRP A 103 0.74 6.60 11.41
C TRP A 103 2.02 7.14 12.06
N GLN A 104 3.13 6.40 11.99
CA GLN A 104 4.41 6.85 12.54
C GLN A 104 4.89 8.16 11.92
N CYS A 105 4.77 8.33 10.60
CA CYS A 105 5.14 9.57 9.91
C CYS A 105 4.29 10.76 10.38
N VAL A 106 2.97 10.59 10.49
CA VAL A 106 2.07 11.64 10.99
C VAL A 106 2.36 11.98 12.45
N MET A 107 2.62 10.99 13.29
CA MET A 107 2.99 11.22 14.71
C MET A 107 4.33 11.92 14.87
N ARG A 108 5.31 11.65 13.99
CA ARG A 108 6.58 12.40 13.97
C ARG A 108 6.35 13.85 13.57
N TRP A 109 5.51 14.11 12.56
CA TRP A 109 5.15 15.47 12.18
C TRP A 109 4.42 16.21 13.31
N LEU A 110 3.47 15.57 14.00
CA LEU A 110 2.78 16.16 15.15
C LEU A 110 3.73 16.52 16.30
N ARG A 111 4.72 15.66 16.58
CA ARG A 111 5.77 15.96 17.56
C ARG A 111 6.65 17.13 17.13
N ARG A 112 6.98 17.26 15.85
CA ARG A 112 7.68 18.44 15.32
C ARG A 112 6.84 19.71 15.43
N LYS A 113 5.53 19.64 15.17
CA LYS A 113 4.60 20.77 15.29
C LYS A 113 4.43 21.25 16.74
N HIS A 114 4.49 20.34 17.71
CA HIS A 114 4.25 20.63 19.13
C HIS A 114 5.42 20.15 20.00
N PRO A 115 6.58 20.82 19.97
CA PRO A 115 7.78 20.34 20.66
C PRO A 115 7.63 20.25 22.18
N LYS A 116 6.77 21.10 22.77
CA LYS A 116 6.51 21.13 24.22
C LYS A 116 5.37 20.20 24.66
N ALA A 117 4.62 19.61 23.73
CA ALA A 117 3.46 18.79 24.07
C ALA A 117 3.86 17.33 24.29
N GLY A 118 3.50 16.79 25.46
CA GLY A 118 3.62 15.37 25.73
C GLY A 118 2.65 14.52 24.90
N TRP A 119 2.94 13.21 24.80
CA TRP A 119 2.11 12.26 24.04
C TRP A 119 0.64 12.26 24.46
N ARG A 120 0.36 12.34 25.78
CA ARG A 120 -1.02 12.38 26.30
C ARG A 120 -1.82 13.56 25.74
N HIS A 121 -1.19 14.74 25.62
CA HIS A 121 -1.81 15.93 25.06
C HIS A 121 -2.10 15.73 23.56
N LEU A 122 -1.11 15.28 22.80
CA LEU A 122 -1.26 15.01 21.36
C LEU A 122 -2.37 14.00 21.07
N ARG A 123 -2.41 12.90 21.84
CA ARG A 123 -3.44 11.86 21.70
C ARG A 123 -4.84 12.40 22.01
N ARG A 124 -4.99 13.20 23.06
CA ARG A 124 -6.28 13.82 23.41
C ARG A 124 -6.74 14.77 22.31
N ARG A 125 -5.83 15.61 21.80
CA ARG A 125 -6.14 16.64 20.81
C ARG A 125 -6.40 16.08 19.41
N TYR A 126 -5.52 15.21 18.93
CA TYR A 126 -5.52 14.77 17.53
C TYR A 126 -6.02 13.35 17.32
N CYS A 127 -6.06 12.50 18.34
CA CYS A 127 -6.57 11.14 18.18
C CYS A 127 -7.95 10.95 18.84
N GLN A 128 -8.59 12.03 19.32
CA GLN A 128 -9.86 11.99 20.05
C GLN A 128 -9.84 10.95 21.20
N GLY A 129 -8.68 10.79 21.86
CA GLY A 129 -8.47 9.80 22.92
C GLY A 129 -8.22 8.35 22.44
N ARG A 130 -8.39 8.06 21.15
CA ARG A 130 -8.02 6.79 20.50
C ARG A 130 -6.55 6.81 20.08
N TRP A 131 -6.21 6.01 19.07
CA TRP A 131 -4.87 5.87 18.54
C TRP A 131 -4.69 6.46 17.14
N TRP A 132 -5.78 6.86 16.48
CA TRP A 132 -5.76 7.25 15.07
C TRP A 132 -5.96 8.75 14.88
N PRO A 133 -5.07 9.45 14.13
CA PRO A 133 -5.12 10.91 14.00
C PRO A 133 -6.29 11.41 13.13
N ALA A 134 -6.91 12.48 13.61
CA ALA A 134 -7.98 13.24 12.99
C ALA A 134 -7.85 14.73 13.33
N ASP A 135 -8.35 15.58 12.44
CA ASP A 135 -8.45 17.02 12.63
C ASP A 135 -9.81 17.50 12.12
N GLY A 136 -10.69 17.86 13.05
CA GLY A 136 -12.10 18.13 12.76
C GLY A 136 -12.78 16.95 12.06
N ARG A 137 -13.25 17.18 10.82
CA ARG A 137 -13.94 16.17 9.99
C ARG A 137 -12.98 15.28 9.19
N VAL A 138 -11.68 15.57 9.16
CA VAL A 138 -10.71 14.81 8.36
C VAL A 138 -10.01 13.80 9.25
N THR A 139 -10.16 12.52 8.95
CA THR A 139 -9.46 11.43 9.63
C THR A 139 -8.40 10.85 8.68
N LEU A 140 -7.25 10.45 9.22
CA LEU A 140 -6.25 9.72 8.44
C LEU A 140 -6.90 8.47 7.84
N PHE A 141 -6.68 8.21 6.55
CA PHE A 141 -7.14 6.96 5.94
C PHE A 141 -6.33 5.80 6.52
N ASP A 142 -6.99 4.74 6.96
CA ASP A 142 -6.34 3.52 7.44
C ASP A 142 -6.28 2.46 6.32
N PRO A 143 -5.10 2.21 5.72
CA PRO A 143 -4.92 1.13 4.77
C PRO A 143 -5.29 -0.25 5.33
N ALA A 144 -5.06 -0.50 6.62
CA ALA A 144 -5.28 -1.80 7.25
C ALA A 144 -6.77 -2.18 7.30
N ALA A 145 -7.66 -1.19 7.34
CA ALA A 145 -9.11 -1.39 7.29
C ALA A 145 -9.63 -1.78 5.89
N VAL A 146 -8.79 -1.70 4.85
CA VAL A 146 -9.20 -2.06 3.49
C VAL A 146 -9.25 -3.58 3.33
N THR A 147 -10.45 -4.12 3.18
CA THR A 147 -10.64 -5.54 2.86
C THR A 147 -10.10 -5.86 1.47
N THR A 148 -9.12 -6.76 1.41
CA THR A 148 -8.64 -7.33 0.15
C THR A 148 -9.66 -8.31 -0.41
N THR A 149 -9.98 -8.17 -1.68
CA THR A 149 -10.85 -9.13 -2.37
C THR A 149 -9.98 -10.29 -2.83
N ARG A 150 -10.03 -11.44 -2.13
CA ARG A 150 -9.36 -12.65 -2.61
C ARG A 150 -10.16 -13.20 -3.79
N TYR A 151 -9.50 -13.34 -4.95
CA TYR A 151 -9.99 -14.02 -6.15
C TYR A 151 -11.40 -13.61 -6.60
N ARG A 152 -11.48 -12.74 -7.60
CA ARG A 152 -12.64 -12.72 -8.50
C ARG A 152 -12.43 -13.90 -9.46
N TYR A 153 -13.20 -14.99 -9.30
CA TYR A 153 -13.22 -16.08 -10.28
C TYR A 153 -13.44 -15.47 -11.68
N ARG A 154 -12.44 -15.55 -12.54
CA ARG A 154 -12.50 -15.01 -13.92
C ARG A 154 -12.95 -16.04 -14.95
N GLY A 155 -13.38 -17.22 -14.51
CA GLY A 155 -13.95 -18.26 -15.34
C GLY A 155 -12.98 -18.85 -16.36
N ASN A 156 -13.16 -20.13 -16.67
CA ASN A 156 -12.56 -20.77 -17.83
C ASN A 156 -13.33 -20.42 -19.13
N LYS A 157 -14.12 -19.34 -19.10
CA LYS A 157 -15.09 -18.95 -20.14
C LYS A 157 -14.68 -17.70 -20.92
N ILE A 158 -13.44 -17.24 -20.80
CA ILE A 158 -12.93 -16.20 -21.70
C ILE A 158 -12.69 -16.90 -23.04
N PRO A 159 -13.47 -16.62 -24.10
CA PRO A 159 -13.24 -17.21 -25.40
C PRO A 159 -11.86 -16.75 -25.86
N THR A 160 -10.92 -17.68 -25.99
CA THR A 160 -9.63 -17.38 -26.60
C THR A 160 -9.84 -17.37 -28.12
N PRO A 161 -9.47 -16.31 -28.84
CA PRO A 161 -9.61 -16.28 -30.31
C PRO A 161 -8.71 -17.28 -31.04
N TRP A 162 -7.93 -18.07 -30.29
CA TRP A 162 -6.92 -19.01 -30.78
C TRP A 162 -7.25 -20.47 -30.44
N SER A 163 -8.48 -20.80 -30.02
CA SER A 163 -8.89 -22.20 -29.92
C SER A 163 -9.03 -22.75 -31.34
N SER A 164 -7.95 -23.36 -31.83
CA SER A 164 -7.88 -24.06 -33.11
C SER A 164 -8.88 -25.21 -33.11
N THR A 165 -9.74 -25.22 -34.13
CA THR A 165 -10.51 -26.39 -34.56
C THR A 165 -9.60 -27.56 -34.92
#